data_AF-A0A074YR74-F1
#
_entry.id   AF-A0A074YR74-F1
#
_cell.length_a   1.000
_cell.length_b   1.000
_cell.length_c   1.000
_cell.angle_alpha   90.00
_cell.angle_beta   90.00
_cell.angle_gamma   90.00
#
_symmetry.space_group_name_H-M   'P 1'
#
loop_
_entity.id
_entity.type
_entity.pdbx_description
1 polymer ?
#
loop_
_entity_poly.entity_id
_entity_poly.type
_entity_poly.pdbx_seq_one_letter_code
_entity_poly.pdbx_strand_id
1 'polypeptide(L)'
;MGSAQSALGSIIGSNADKTAGENKKAEAELKNDASHAGANIGGYSVSASGVAQNDPNRSAGSWNQTLGSGKETLGNLLGNESLKQQGAQQNAEGKEQEAKGQLSDLGSGIADRVSGTVGGAVAGVTGNEADKAKYQAKHDEGKTQQRGVEADLDKQARA
;
A
#
# COMPACT_ATOMS: atom_id res chain seq x y z
N MET A 1 -12.62 -4.63 -63.68
CA MET A 1 -12.23 -3.64 -62.64
C MET A 1 -12.72 -4.15 -61.31
N GLY A 2 -11.83 -4.35 -60.32
CA GLY A 2 -12.19 -4.40 -58.91
C GLY A 2 -12.27 -5.77 -58.23
N SER A 3 -11.13 -6.43 -57.98
CA SER A 3 -11.02 -7.46 -56.92
C SER A 3 -9.56 -7.70 -56.53
N ALA A 4 -8.88 -6.68 -55.99
CA ALA A 4 -7.51 -6.84 -55.49
C ALA A 4 -7.16 -5.86 -54.35
N GLN A 5 -8.06 -5.64 -53.38
CA GLN A 5 -7.77 -4.75 -52.24
C GLN A 5 -7.93 -5.38 -50.85
N SER A 6 -8.28 -6.66 -50.71
CA SER A 6 -8.63 -7.21 -49.37
C SER A 6 -7.60 -8.17 -48.75
N ALA A 7 -6.51 -8.54 -49.44
CA ALA A 7 -5.52 -9.48 -48.89
C ALA A 7 -4.35 -8.83 -48.14
N LEU A 8 -4.05 -7.55 -48.41
CA LEU A 8 -2.98 -6.82 -47.71
C LEU A 8 -3.44 -6.20 -46.37
N GLY A 9 -4.76 -6.03 -46.18
CA GLY A 9 -5.33 -5.41 -44.98
C GLY A 9 -5.32 -6.31 -43.74
N SER A 10 -5.39 -7.63 -43.90
CA SER A 10 -5.51 -8.56 -42.76
C SER A 10 -4.19 -8.83 -42.04
N ILE A 11 -3.05 -8.81 -42.75
CA ILE A 11 -1.71 -9.05 -42.16
C ILE A 11 -1.14 -7.77 -41.54
N ILE A 12 -1.34 -6.61 -42.21
CA ILE A 12 -0.96 -5.30 -41.65
C ILE A 12 -1.89 -4.95 -40.47
N GLY A 13 -3.19 -5.26 -40.59
CA GLY A 13 -4.18 -5.11 -39.52
C GLY A 13 -3.85 -5.98 -38.31
N SER A 14 -3.56 -7.28 -38.48
CA SER A 14 -3.27 -8.17 -37.35
C SER A 14 -2.00 -7.79 -36.58
N ASN A 15 -0.97 -7.30 -37.26
CA ASN A 15 0.25 -6.83 -36.59
C ASN A 15 0.03 -5.48 -35.89
N ALA A 16 -0.65 -4.54 -36.52
CA ALA A 16 -1.01 -3.27 -35.90
C ALA A 16 -1.95 -3.45 -34.69
N ASP A 17 -2.93 -4.35 -34.79
CA ASP A 17 -3.85 -4.72 -33.70
C ASP A 17 -3.11 -5.41 -32.55
N LYS A 18 -2.14 -6.27 -32.85
CA LYS A 18 -1.29 -6.91 -31.83
C LYS A 18 -0.44 -5.88 -31.09
N THR A 19 0.21 -4.97 -31.81
CA THR A 19 0.98 -3.87 -31.21
C THR A 19 0.09 -2.93 -30.40
N ALA A 20 -1.12 -2.60 -30.88
CA ALA A 20 -2.09 -1.81 -30.13
C ALA A 20 -2.56 -2.52 -28.84
N GLY A 21 -2.76 -3.83 -28.91
CA GLY A 21 -3.09 -4.67 -27.77
C GLY A 21 -1.97 -4.75 -26.72
N GLU A 22 -0.73 -4.93 -27.17
CA GLU A 22 0.47 -4.91 -26.31
C GLU A 22 0.65 -3.55 -25.63
N ASN A 23 0.48 -2.45 -26.37
CA ASN A 23 0.52 -1.10 -25.81
C ASN A 23 -0.57 -0.87 -24.76
N LYS A 24 -1.80 -1.34 -25.02
CA LYS A 24 -2.91 -1.23 -24.07
C LYS A 24 -2.68 -2.06 -22.81
N LYS A 25 -2.06 -3.24 -22.95
CA LYS A 25 -1.66 -4.09 -21.82
C LYS A 25 -0.59 -3.40 -20.97
N ALA A 26 0.45 -2.85 -21.61
CA ALA A 26 1.50 -2.10 -20.92
C ALA A 26 0.93 -0.86 -20.19
N GLU A 27 0.04 -0.12 -20.83
CA GLU A 27 -0.65 1.01 -20.19
C GLU A 27 -1.51 0.55 -19.00
N ALA A 28 -2.22 -0.56 -19.14
CA ALA A 28 -3.03 -1.13 -18.07
C ALA A 28 -2.18 -1.61 -16.88
N GLU A 29 -1.02 -2.23 -17.15
CA GLU A 29 -0.06 -2.64 -16.13
C GLU A 29 0.51 -1.42 -15.40
N LEU A 30 0.94 -0.38 -16.12
CA LEU A 30 1.41 0.87 -15.53
C LEU A 30 0.35 1.54 -14.65
N LYS A 31 -0.90 1.59 -15.13
CA LYS A 31 -2.03 2.12 -14.36
C LYS A 31 -2.33 1.26 -13.14
N ASN A 32 -2.22 -0.06 -13.26
CA ASN A 32 -2.45 -0.99 -12.15
C ASN A 32 -1.39 -0.79 -11.06
N ASP A 33 -0.11 -0.79 -11.42
CA ASP A 33 1.01 -0.55 -10.52
C ASP A 33 0.89 0.80 -9.84
N ALA A 34 0.64 1.87 -10.61
CA ALA A 34 0.44 3.21 -10.08
C ALA A 34 -0.79 3.29 -9.15
N SER A 35 -1.85 2.50 -9.41
CA SER A 35 -3.03 2.45 -8.55
C SER A 35 -2.81 1.70 -7.24
N HIS A 36 -1.78 0.84 -7.19
CA HIS A 36 -1.39 0.08 -6.00
C HIS A 36 -0.26 0.76 -5.21
N ALA A 37 0.41 1.76 -5.80
CA ALA A 37 1.40 2.54 -5.10
C ALA A 37 0.84 3.17 -3.81
N GLY A 38 1.60 3.01 -2.72
CA GLY A 38 1.35 3.61 -1.43
C GLY A 38 2.63 4.20 -0.85
N ALA A 39 2.49 5.13 0.09
CA ALA A 39 3.60 5.69 0.85
C ALA A 39 3.14 6.00 2.28
N ASN A 40 4.05 5.88 3.25
CA ASN A 40 3.82 6.32 4.63
C ASN A 40 4.55 7.63 4.91
N ILE A 41 3.82 8.60 5.44
CA ILE A 41 4.36 9.91 5.83
C ILE A 41 3.75 10.29 7.18
N GLY A 42 4.59 10.42 8.20
CA GLY A 42 4.19 11.01 9.49
C GLY A 42 3.00 10.32 10.18
N GLY A 43 2.97 8.98 10.21
CA GLY A 43 1.87 8.23 10.83
C GLY A 43 0.60 8.11 9.97
N TYR A 44 0.67 8.52 8.70
CA TYR A 44 -0.40 8.37 7.72
C TYR A 44 0.05 7.56 6.51
N SER A 45 -0.83 6.69 6.02
CA SER A 45 -0.74 6.03 4.73
C SER A 45 -1.37 6.92 3.66
N VAL A 46 -0.72 7.06 2.51
CA VAL A 46 -1.20 7.82 1.36
C VAL A 46 -1.18 6.92 0.14
N SER A 47 -2.27 6.91 -0.62
CA SER A 47 -2.37 6.15 -1.87
C SER A 47 -3.29 6.85 -2.87
N ALA A 48 -3.41 6.31 -4.08
CA ALA A 48 -4.37 6.80 -5.08
C ALA A 48 -5.85 6.75 -4.60
N SER A 49 -6.16 5.99 -3.54
CA SER A 49 -7.50 5.96 -2.95
C SER A 49 -7.74 7.02 -1.87
N GLY A 50 -6.70 7.71 -1.39
CA GLY A 50 -6.83 8.72 -0.35
C GLY A 50 -5.74 8.66 0.73
N VAL A 51 -6.11 9.12 1.93
CA VAL A 51 -5.26 9.18 3.12
C VAL A 51 -5.92 8.40 4.25
N ALA A 52 -5.15 7.57 4.95
CA ALA A 52 -5.61 6.83 6.11
C ALA A 52 -4.63 7.02 7.28
N GLN A 53 -5.16 7.10 8.50
CA GLN A 53 -4.33 7.13 9.70
C GLN A 53 -3.81 5.71 9.98
N ASN A 54 -2.53 5.61 10.34
CA ASN A 54 -1.91 4.33 10.68
C ASN A 54 -2.12 4.00 12.16
N ASP A 55 -2.01 2.71 12.48
CA ASP A 55 -1.99 2.24 13.86
C ASP A 55 -0.88 2.96 14.66
N PRO A 56 -1.19 3.49 15.87
CA PRO A 56 -0.24 4.23 16.67
C PRO A 56 1.00 3.41 17.05
N ASN A 57 0.91 2.08 17.09
CA ASN A 57 2.04 1.20 17.37
C ASN A 57 3.11 1.26 16.27
N ARG A 58 2.75 1.60 15.01
CA ARG A 58 3.75 1.81 13.94
C ARG A 58 4.65 3.00 14.26
N SER A 59 4.05 4.13 14.62
CA SER A 59 4.79 5.35 14.96
C SER A 59 5.58 5.18 16.26
N ALA A 60 5.00 4.53 17.28
CA ALA A 60 5.69 4.22 18.52
C ALA A 60 6.87 3.27 18.31
N GLY A 61 6.70 2.25 17.46
CA GLY A 61 7.75 1.29 17.10
C GLY A 61 8.93 1.97 16.40
N SER A 62 8.67 2.80 15.38
CA SER A 62 9.69 3.58 14.67
C SER A 62 10.48 4.51 15.60
N TRP A 63 9.79 5.15 16.54
CA TRP A 63 10.43 5.99 17.55
C TRP A 63 11.35 5.19 18.47
N ASN A 64 10.88 4.03 18.95
CA ASN A 64 11.68 3.14 19.80
C ASN A 64 12.90 2.57 19.08
N GLN A 65 12.77 2.20 17.80
CA GLN A 65 13.92 1.79 16.98
C GLN A 65 14.96 2.90 16.83
N THR A 66 14.52 4.13 16.60
CA THR A 66 15.42 5.29 16.45
C THR A 66 16.17 5.56 17.76
N LEU A 67 15.44 5.57 18.89
CA LEU A 67 16.05 5.73 20.22
C LEU A 67 16.99 4.58 20.56
N GLY A 68 16.59 3.34 20.26
CA GLY A 68 17.40 2.14 20.47
C GLY A 68 18.70 2.21 19.68
N SER A 69 18.64 2.51 18.38
CA SER A 69 19.80 2.66 17.51
C SER A 69 20.74 3.78 18.00
N GLY A 70 20.18 4.88 18.50
CA GLY A 70 20.95 5.95 19.13
C GLY A 70 21.70 5.47 20.38
N LYS A 71 21.03 4.73 21.27
CA LYS A 71 21.66 4.13 22.46
C LYS A 71 22.71 3.09 22.10
N GLU A 72 22.48 2.24 21.10
CA GLU A 72 23.47 1.28 20.60
C GLU A 72 24.72 2.00 20.07
N THR A 73 24.53 3.05 19.27
CA THR A 73 25.63 3.84 18.70
C THR A 73 26.44 4.53 19.80
N LEU A 74 25.77 5.18 20.75
CA LEU A 74 26.42 5.84 21.88
C LEU A 74 27.10 4.82 22.81
N GLY A 75 26.47 3.67 23.05
CA GLY A 75 27.03 2.59 23.83
C GLY A 75 28.30 2.02 23.19
N ASN A 76 28.30 1.80 21.88
CA ASN A 76 29.48 1.38 21.13
C ASN A 76 30.59 2.45 21.17
N LEU A 77 30.24 3.73 21.00
CA LEU A 77 31.21 4.83 21.00
C LEU A 77 31.89 5.02 22.37
N LEU A 78 31.12 4.89 23.46
CA LEU A 78 31.60 5.11 24.82
C LEU A 78 32.10 3.81 25.50
N GLY A 79 32.04 2.66 24.81
CA GLY A 79 32.37 1.36 25.39
C GLY A 79 31.43 0.92 26.52
N ASN A 80 30.19 1.44 26.54
CA ASN A 80 29.19 1.14 27.57
C ASN A 80 28.27 0.00 27.12
N GLU A 81 28.58 -1.22 27.55
CA GLU A 81 27.81 -2.42 27.23
C GLU A 81 26.37 -2.39 27.77
N SER A 82 26.11 -1.76 28.91
CA SER A 82 24.73 -1.64 29.42
C SER A 82 23.88 -0.75 28.51
N LEU A 83 24.42 0.39 28.07
CA LEU A 83 23.70 1.30 27.18
C LEU A 83 23.44 0.67 25.81
N LYS A 84 24.41 -0.08 25.30
CA LYS A 84 24.28 -0.87 24.08
C LYS A 84 23.19 -1.95 24.23
N GLN A 85 23.19 -2.72 25.31
CA GLN A 85 22.16 -3.73 25.58
C GLN A 85 20.77 -3.12 25.69
N GLN A 86 20.63 -1.99 26.39
CA GLN A 86 19.37 -1.25 26.48
C GLN A 86 18.91 -0.76 25.10
N GLY A 87 19.83 -0.29 24.27
CA GLY A 87 19.54 0.12 22.91
C GLY A 87 19.05 -1.04 22.05
N ALA A 88 19.73 -2.19 22.11
CA ALA A 88 19.36 -3.40 21.38
C ALA A 88 17.97 -3.91 21.79
N GLN A 89 17.68 -3.91 23.10
CA GLN A 89 16.38 -4.30 23.63
C GLN A 89 15.28 -3.33 23.15
N GLN A 90 15.51 -2.02 23.26
CA GLN A 90 14.53 -1.02 22.81
C GLN A 90 14.29 -1.08 21.30
N ASN A 91 15.33 -1.39 20.52
CA ASN A 91 15.22 -1.59 19.07
C ASN A 91 14.38 -2.84 18.74
N ALA A 92 14.58 -3.94 19.46
CA ALA A 92 13.78 -5.17 19.30
C ALA A 92 12.31 -4.96 19.67
N GLU A 93 12.03 -4.30 20.80
CA GLU A 93 10.67 -3.93 21.23
C GLU A 93 10.01 -2.99 20.21
N GLY A 94 10.77 -2.05 19.64
CA GLY A 94 10.29 -1.15 18.59
C GLY A 94 9.88 -1.89 17.31
N LYS A 95 10.69 -2.86 16.87
CA LYS A 95 10.33 -3.75 15.74
C LYS A 95 9.06 -4.55 15.99
N GLU A 96 8.89 -5.08 17.21
CA GLU A 96 7.67 -5.81 17.56
C GLU A 96 6.42 -4.91 17.54
N GLN A 97 6.51 -3.71 18.11
CA GLN A 97 5.42 -2.73 18.09
C GLN A 97 5.06 -2.32 16.66
N GLU A 98 6.07 -2.03 15.84
CA GLU A 98 5.85 -1.66 14.45
C GLU A 98 5.17 -2.79 13.68
N ALA A 99 5.65 -4.03 13.82
CA ALA A 99 5.06 -5.20 13.18
C ALA A 99 3.61 -5.44 13.63
N LYS A 100 3.31 -5.28 14.93
CA LYS A 100 1.93 -5.36 15.44
C LYS A 100 1.04 -4.28 14.82
N GLY A 101 1.52 -3.05 14.71
CA GLY A 101 0.78 -1.96 14.09
C GLY A 101 0.56 -2.19 12.59
N GLN A 102 1.56 -2.69 11.87
CA GLN A 102 1.43 -3.08 10.46
C GLN A 102 0.40 -4.20 10.27
N LEU A 103 0.41 -5.21 11.16
CA LEU A 103 -0.58 -6.29 11.14
C LEU A 103 -1.99 -5.78 11.44
N SER A 104 -2.12 -4.86 12.40
CA SER A 104 -3.37 -4.17 12.74
C SER A 104 -3.94 -3.44 11.52
N ASP A 105 -3.14 -2.57 10.88
CA ASP A 105 -3.52 -1.81 9.69
C ASP A 105 -3.88 -2.72 8.50
N LEU A 106 -3.15 -3.82 8.29
CA LEU A 106 -3.46 -4.78 7.23
C LEU A 106 -4.80 -5.47 7.50
N GLY A 107 -5.02 -5.90 8.75
CA GLY A 107 -6.24 -6.55 9.19
C GLY A 107 -7.47 -5.62 9.10
N SER A 108 -7.37 -4.40 9.65
CA SER A 108 -8.42 -3.39 9.55
C SER A 108 -8.65 -2.98 8.11
N GLY A 109 -7.59 -2.82 7.32
CA GLY A 109 -7.69 -2.44 5.91
C GLY A 109 -8.46 -3.45 5.07
N ILE A 110 -8.20 -4.75 5.27
CA ILE A 110 -8.99 -5.82 4.64
C ILE A 110 -10.44 -5.80 5.13
N ALA A 111 -10.67 -5.65 6.43
CA ALA A 111 -12.00 -5.64 7.02
C ALA A 111 -12.85 -4.46 6.53
N ASP A 112 -12.31 -3.24 6.49
CA ASP A 112 -13.00 -2.05 6.00
C ASP A 112 -13.22 -2.09 4.49
N ARG A 113 -12.29 -2.67 3.72
CA ARG A 113 -12.49 -2.94 2.28
C ARG A 113 -13.71 -3.82 2.04
N VAL A 114 -13.76 -4.98 2.71
CA VAL A 114 -14.88 -5.92 2.59
C VAL A 114 -16.19 -5.28 3.06
N SER A 115 -16.17 -4.64 4.23
CA SER A 115 -17.35 -3.97 4.80
C SER A 115 -17.86 -2.84 3.90
N GLY A 116 -16.96 -2.07 3.29
CA GLY A 116 -17.29 -1.02 2.35
C GLY A 116 -17.87 -1.54 1.05
N THR A 117 -17.37 -2.66 0.51
CA THR A 117 -17.97 -3.29 -0.69
C THR A 117 -19.38 -3.81 -0.39
N VAL A 118 -19.56 -4.56 0.70
CA VAL A 118 -20.86 -5.14 1.06
C VAL A 118 -21.87 -4.05 1.41
N GLY A 119 -21.48 -3.11 2.26
CA GLY A 119 -22.33 -2.00 2.67
C GLY A 119 -22.69 -1.08 1.50
N GLY A 120 -21.73 -0.78 0.62
CA GLY A 120 -21.96 0.03 -0.58
C GLY A 120 -22.94 -0.63 -1.56
N ALA A 121 -22.88 -1.95 -1.72
CA ALA A 121 -23.84 -2.69 -2.53
C ALA A 121 -25.25 -2.62 -1.92
N VAL A 122 -25.39 -2.86 -0.61
CA VAL A 122 -26.68 -2.77 0.09
C VAL A 122 -27.24 -1.34 0.01
N ALA A 123 -26.43 -0.33 0.28
CA ALA A 123 -26.84 1.08 0.21
C ALA A 123 -27.25 1.50 -1.22
N GLY A 124 -26.57 0.98 -2.23
CA GLY A 124 -26.93 1.19 -3.63
C GLY A 124 -28.28 0.58 -3.99
N VAL A 125 -28.58 -0.62 -3.47
CA VAL A 125 -29.88 -1.28 -3.66
C VAL A 125 -31.00 -0.55 -2.91
N THR A 126 -30.73 -0.02 -1.71
CA THR A 126 -31.72 0.72 -0.93
C THR A 126 -31.86 2.20 -1.32
N GLY A 127 -31.02 2.70 -2.23
CA GLY A 127 -31.03 4.08 -2.70
C GLY A 127 -30.50 5.10 -1.68
N ASN A 128 -29.75 4.66 -0.67
CA ASN A 128 -29.16 5.55 0.33
C ASN A 128 -27.77 6.05 -0.11
N GLU A 129 -27.74 7.19 -0.79
CA GLU A 129 -26.48 7.79 -1.28
C GLU A 129 -25.52 8.22 -0.14
N ALA A 130 -26.05 8.61 1.04
CA ALA A 130 -25.20 8.98 2.18
C ALA A 130 -24.45 7.76 2.74
N ASP A 131 -25.14 6.63 2.88
CA ASP A 131 -24.52 5.38 3.32
C ASP A 131 -23.54 4.87 2.26
N LYS A 132 -23.89 4.97 0.98
CA LYS A 132 -23.01 4.58 -0.13
C LYS A 132 -21.70 5.37 -0.10
N ALA A 133 -21.75 6.68 0.10
CA ALA A 133 -20.55 7.51 0.23
C ALA A 133 -19.71 7.11 1.45
N LYS A 134 -20.34 6.83 2.59
CA LYS A 134 -19.67 6.36 3.81
C LYS A 134 -18.97 5.00 3.59
N TYR A 135 -19.63 4.06 2.94
CA TYR A 135 -19.06 2.74 2.65
C TYR A 135 -17.94 2.81 1.61
N GLN A 136 -18.05 3.72 0.64
CA GLN A 136 -17.00 3.99 -0.31
C GLN A 136 -15.76 4.58 0.37
N ALA A 137 -15.94 5.52 1.30
CA ALA A 137 -14.86 6.06 2.12
C ALA A 137 -14.17 4.97 2.95
N LYS A 138 -14.93 4.09 3.61
CA LYS A 138 -14.37 2.92 4.34
C LYS A 138 -13.56 2.01 3.43
N HIS A 139 -14.10 1.71 2.24
CA HIS A 139 -13.41 0.87 1.27
C HIS A 139 -12.08 1.51 0.81
N ASP A 140 -12.08 2.82 0.60
CA ASP A 140 -10.92 3.56 0.12
C ASP A 140 -9.86 3.77 1.22
N GLU A 141 -10.28 3.98 2.46
CA GLU A 141 -9.44 3.97 3.66
C GLU A 141 -8.76 2.61 3.83
N GLY A 142 -9.51 1.51 3.73
CA GLY A 142 -8.96 0.18 3.90
C GLY A 142 -7.93 -0.21 2.82
N LYS A 143 -8.16 0.19 1.56
CA LYS A 143 -7.14 0.08 0.50
C LYS A 143 -5.89 0.91 0.81
N THR A 144 -6.06 2.07 1.41
CA THR A 144 -4.94 2.96 1.72
C THR A 144 -4.09 2.42 2.86
N GLN A 145 -4.70 1.89 3.93
CA GLN A 145 -3.99 1.20 5.01
C GLN A 145 -3.20 -0.01 4.49
N GLN A 146 -3.86 -0.86 3.67
CA GLN A 146 -3.22 -2.02 3.04
C GLN A 146 -1.97 -1.62 2.25
N ARG A 147 -2.07 -0.63 1.36
CA ARG A 147 -0.93 -0.17 0.54
C ARG A 147 0.17 0.49 1.35
N GLY A 148 -0.19 1.16 2.45
CA GLY A 148 0.81 1.67 3.39
C GLY A 148 1.60 0.54 4.04
N VAL A 149 0.96 -0.58 4.41
CA VAL A 149 1.70 -1.75 4.90
C VAL A 149 2.58 -2.34 3.80
N GLU A 150 2.04 -2.54 2.59
CA GLU A 150 2.80 -3.06 1.45
C GLU A 150 4.02 -2.19 1.12
N ALA A 151 3.88 -0.86 1.15
CA ALA A 151 4.98 0.08 0.89
C ALA A 151 6.12 -0.03 1.93
N ASP A 152 5.79 -0.24 3.21
CA ASP A 152 6.81 -0.42 4.25
C ASP A 152 7.52 -1.77 4.12
N LEU A 153 6.77 -2.85 3.81
CA LEU A 153 7.35 -4.17 3.56
C LEU A 153 8.28 -4.16 2.34
N ASP A 154 7.88 -3.51 1.25
CA ASP A 154 8.71 -3.29 0.06
C ASP A 154 9.99 -2.53 0.39
N LYS A 155 9.89 -1.48 1.22
CA LYS A 155 11.05 -0.70 1.66
C LYS A 155 12.00 -1.55 2.50
N GLN A 156 11.48 -2.36 3.42
CA GLN A 156 12.27 -3.28 4.25
C GLN A 156 12.94 -4.37 3.41
N ALA A 157 12.27 -4.90 2.39
CA ALA A 157 12.83 -5.93 1.51
C ALA A 157 13.94 -5.41 0.59
N ARG A 158 13.99 -4.09 0.35
CA ARG A 158 15.00 -3.41 -0.47
C ARG A 158 16.18 -2.83 0.33
N ALA A 159 16.07 -2.77 1.66
CA ALA A 159 17.08 -2.24 2.57
C ALA A 159 18.12 -3.30 2.96
#